data_AF-A0A3B0MHQ3-F1
#
_entry.id   AF-A0A3B0MHQ3-F1
#
_cell.length_a   1.000
_cell.length_b   1.000
_cell.length_c   1.000
_cell.angle_alpha   90.00
_cell.angle_beta   90.00
_cell.angle_gamma   90.00
#
_symmetry.space_group_name_H-M   'P 1'
#
loop_
_entity.id
_entity.type
_entity.pdbx_description
1 polymer ?
#
loop_
_entity_poly.entity_id
_entity_poly.type
_entity_poly.pdbx_seq_one_letter_code
_entity_poly.pdbx_strand_id
1 'polypeptide(L)'
;MACRYDRYQQAEAWQGRGMDLFSPLRYLLCQHLAQQYLYLLADNNYYPDQVIHNLTTRFVMSNNQPKRHLILNLVRFINSEQAMSQGASLAQLRQLPAWSATELFGVTAAISQDEYIAIHLAQYRTGQVQQTLSQWQSVLQQLLEKDNHWLWLLDDNIVNDGDKVTLADFWPLGAGDEQKLSVNVKAIYTQNGEKALHELLDEIALAVNDTALFSQRRNQFISNYHQQYQSAWLRLAQAMPQAESYIRGKSNWQQLMLDTAQNASPYLLFFNRLAIESTSIPQSEQQPWLSDQLSL
;
A
#
# COMPACT_ATOMS: atom_id res chain seq x y z
N MET A 1 0.31 13.08 -30.67
CA MET A 1 -0.69 12.61 -29.69
C MET A 1 -1.09 13.71 -28.71
N ALA A 2 -0.16 14.52 -28.17
CA ALA A 2 -0.41 15.61 -27.21
C ALA A 2 -1.66 16.49 -27.47
N CYS A 3 -1.73 17.19 -28.61
CA CYS A 3 -2.87 18.09 -28.93
C CYS A 3 -4.25 17.38 -29.03
N ARG A 4 -4.27 16.04 -29.08
CA ARG A 4 -5.47 15.19 -29.20
C ARG A 4 -5.99 14.76 -27.82
N TYR A 5 -5.05 14.39 -26.95
CA TYR A 5 -5.29 14.16 -25.53
C TYR A 5 -5.82 15.42 -24.86
N ASP A 6 -5.27 16.60 -25.18
CA ASP A 6 -5.68 17.89 -24.62
C ASP A 6 -7.17 18.21 -24.89
N ARG A 7 -7.69 17.90 -26.09
CA ARG A 7 -9.11 18.14 -26.44
C ARG A 7 -10.04 17.19 -25.69
N TYR A 8 -9.68 15.92 -25.59
CA TYR A 8 -10.47 14.94 -24.84
C TYR A 8 -10.46 15.29 -23.33
N GLN A 9 -9.32 15.70 -22.80
CA GLN A 9 -9.18 16.17 -21.43
C GLN A 9 -10.02 17.43 -21.16
N GLN A 10 -10.07 18.39 -22.09
CA GLN A 10 -10.91 19.58 -21.95
C GLN A 10 -12.41 19.22 -21.88
N ALA A 11 -12.85 18.26 -22.70
CA ALA A 11 -14.23 17.80 -22.67
C ALA A 11 -14.59 17.06 -21.38
N GLU A 12 -13.72 16.18 -20.89
CA GLU A 12 -13.87 15.54 -19.58
C GLU A 12 -13.82 16.56 -18.41
N ALA A 13 -13.03 17.63 -18.54
CA ALA A 13 -13.01 18.71 -17.56
C ALA A 13 -14.34 19.49 -17.51
N TRP A 14 -15.06 19.61 -18.63
CA TRP A 14 -16.41 20.20 -18.64
C TRP A 14 -17.43 19.30 -17.93
N GLN A 15 -17.29 17.98 -18.02
CA GLN A 15 -18.12 17.03 -17.28
C GLN A 15 -17.94 17.19 -15.76
N GLY A 16 -16.69 17.35 -15.29
CA GLY A 16 -16.39 17.51 -13.86
C GLY A 16 -16.82 18.85 -13.25
N ARG A 17 -17.04 19.89 -14.07
CA ARG A 17 -17.43 21.24 -13.61
C ARG A 17 -18.93 21.49 -13.54
N GLY A 18 -19.76 20.49 -13.85
CA GLY A 18 -21.22 20.59 -13.66
C GLY A 18 -21.90 21.67 -14.52
N MET A 19 -21.42 21.93 -15.75
CA MET A 19 -22.16 22.83 -16.65
C MET A 19 -23.56 22.26 -16.93
N ASP A 20 -24.60 23.10 -16.76
CA ASP A 20 -26.04 22.82 -16.86
C ASP A 20 -26.53 22.45 -18.28
N LEU A 21 -25.81 21.57 -18.97
CA LEU A 21 -26.33 20.91 -20.17
C LEU A 21 -27.26 19.78 -19.73
N PHE A 22 -28.43 19.68 -20.39
CA PHE A 22 -29.34 18.55 -20.24
C PHE A 22 -28.58 17.22 -20.33
N SER A 23 -28.75 16.35 -19.32
CA SER A 23 -28.01 15.07 -19.15
C SER A 23 -27.84 14.23 -20.44
N PRO A 24 -28.86 14.10 -21.33
CA PRO A 24 -28.73 13.34 -22.57
C PRO A 24 -27.77 13.97 -23.59
N LEU A 25 -27.77 15.30 -23.73
CA LEU A 25 -26.88 16.00 -24.66
C LEU A 25 -25.42 15.90 -24.21
N ARG A 26 -25.20 15.97 -22.89
CA ARG A 26 -23.88 15.76 -22.30
C ARG A 26 -23.34 14.35 -22.59
N TYR A 27 -24.18 13.33 -22.40
CA TYR A 27 -23.82 11.93 -22.69
C TYR A 27 -23.43 11.73 -24.16
N LEU A 28 -24.24 12.24 -25.10
CA LEU A 28 -23.98 12.12 -26.53
C LEU A 28 -22.71 12.85 -26.97
N LEU A 29 -22.44 14.04 -26.41
CA LEU A 29 -21.23 14.79 -26.70
C LEU A 29 -19.97 14.04 -26.21
N CYS A 30 -19.99 13.52 -24.99
CA CYS A 30 -18.89 12.70 -24.46
C CYS A 30 -18.67 11.44 -25.30
N GLN A 31 -19.74 10.75 -25.69
CA GLN A 31 -19.64 9.57 -26.54
C GLN A 31 -19.06 9.91 -27.92
N HIS A 32 -19.49 11.01 -28.55
CA HIS A 32 -18.98 11.42 -29.85
C HIS A 32 -17.48 11.79 -29.79
N LEU A 33 -17.06 12.52 -28.76
CA LEU A 33 -15.65 12.88 -28.58
C LEU A 33 -14.78 11.65 -28.27
N ALA A 34 -15.30 10.69 -27.50
CA ALA A 34 -14.64 9.40 -27.26
C ALA A 34 -14.49 8.61 -28.57
N GLN A 35 -15.52 8.54 -29.42
CA GLN A 35 -15.45 7.90 -30.73
C GLN A 35 -14.39 8.55 -31.63
N GLN A 36 -14.34 9.88 -31.68
CA GLN A 36 -13.33 10.61 -32.45
C GLN A 36 -11.91 10.32 -31.93
N TYR A 37 -11.72 10.24 -30.61
CA TYR A 37 -10.43 9.91 -30.02
C TYR A 37 -9.98 8.49 -30.41
N LEU A 38 -10.86 7.50 -30.31
CA LEU A 38 -10.56 6.10 -30.63
C LEU A 38 -10.32 5.84 -32.12
N TYR A 39 -11.10 6.46 -33.01
CA TYR A 39 -10.91 6.33 -34.47
C TYR A 39 -9.49 6.72 -34.90
N LEU A 40 -8.85 7.64 -34.17
CA LEU A 40 -7.53 8.16 -34.47
C LEU A 40 -6.39 7.32 -33.85
N LEU A 41 -6.71 6.22 -33.16
CA LEU A 41 -5.79 5.36 -32.38
C LEU A 41 -5.75 3.90 -32.86
N ALA A 42 -6.24 3.61 -34.06
CA ALA A 42 -6.62 2.27 -34.57
C ALA A 42 -5.52 1.18 -34.68
N ASP A 43 -4.43 1.26 -33.92
CA ASP A 43 -3.35 0.27 -33.91
C ASP A 43 -2.89 -0.05 -32.47
N ASN A 44 -3.83 -0.39 -31.58
CA ASN A 44 -3.52 -0.81 -30.21
C ASN A 44 -3.68 -2.32 -30.06
N ASN A 45 -2.59 -3.03 -30.34
CA ASN A 45 -2.38 -4.45 -30.08
C ASN A 45 -2.28 -4.71 -28.55
N TYR A 46 -3.39 -4.56 -27.83
CA TYR A 46 -3.47 -4.94 -26.41
C TYR A 46 -3.89 -6.42 -26.30
N TYR A 47 -2.97 -7.26 -25.82
CA TYR A 47 -3.18 -8.70 -25.65
C TYR A 47 -3.25 -9.06 -24.15
N PRO A 48 -4.44 -9.02 -23.52
CA PRO A 48 -4.59 -9.23 -22.09
C PRO A 48 -4.04 -10.60 -21.63
N ASP A 49 -4.23 -11.65 -22.42
CA ASP A 49 -3.76 -13.00 -22.08
C ASP A 49 -2.23 -13.09 -21.93
N GLN A 50 -1.47 -12.40 -22.79
CA GLN A 50 0.00 -12.36 -22.71
C GLN A 50 0.46 -11.60 -21.47
N VAL A 51 -0.22 -10.50 -21.15
CA VAL A 51 0.06 -9.71 -19.94
C VAL A 51 -0.21 -10.55 -18.69
N ILE A 52 -1.36 -11.23 -18.61
CA ILE A 52 -1.72 -12.10 -17.49
C ILE A 52 -0.67 -13.19 -17.29
N HIS A 53 -0.23 -13.83 -18.37
CA HIS A 53 0.80 -14.86 -18.32
C HIS A 53 2.13 -14.30 -17.78
N ASN A 54 2.59 -13.17 -18.31
CA ASN A 54 3.84 -12.53 -17.89
C ASN A 54 3.79 -12.10 -16.42
N LEU A 55 2.67 -11.52 -15.98
CA LEU A 55 2.46 -11.09 -14.61
C LEU A 55 2.51 -12.27 -13.65
N THR A 56 1.82 -13.37 -13.98
CA THR A 56 1.80 -14.58 -13.16
C THR A 56 3.20 -15.20 -13.03
N THR A 57 3.95 -15.30 -14.13
CA THR A 57 5.32 -15.82 -14.14
C THR A 57 6.24 -14.95 -13.29
N ARG A 58 6.19 -13.62 -13.46
CA ARG A 58 7.00 -12.68 -12.66
C ARG A 58 6.65 -12.75 -11.18
N PHE A 59 5.37 -12.87 -10.83
CA PHE A 59 4.94 -12.98 -9.43
C PHE A 59 5.56 -14.22 -8.75
N VAL A 60 5.52 -15.38 -9.40
CA VAL A 60 6.06 -16.63 -8.85
C VAL A 60 7.58 -16.56 -8.68
N MET A 61 8.29 -15.92 -9.62
CA MET A 61 9.76 -15.82 -9.60
C MET A 61 10.31 -14.71 -8.70
N SER A 62 9.44 -13.85 -8.15
CA SER A 62 9.85 -12.64 -7.43
C SER A 62 9.98 -12.84 -5.92
N ASN A 63 10.88 -12.06 -5.31
CA ASN A 63 10.93 -11.87 -3.86
C ASN A 63 9.75 -10.99 -3.38
N ASN A 64 9.65 -10.78 -2.07
CA ASN A 64 8.54 -10.06 -1.42
C ASN A 64 8.30 -8.65 -1.96
N GLN A 65 9.33 -7.81 -2.07
CA GLN A 65 9.17 -6.44 -2.56
C GLN A 65 8.64 -6.38 -4.01
N PRO A 66 9.23 -7.06 -5.01
CA PRO A 66 8.66 -7.04 -6.36
C PRO A 66 7.26 -7.69 -6.45
N LYS A 67 6.96 -8.72 -5.64
CA LYS A 67 5.60 -9.28 -5.53
C LYS A 67 4.59 -8.23 -5.09
N ARG A 68 4.92 -7.44 -4.05
CA ARG A 68 4.07 -6.36 -3.55
C ARG A 68 3.80 -5.32 -4.63
N HIS A 69 4.85 -4.86 -5.32
CA HIS A 69 4.68 -3.90 -6.42
C HIS A 69 3.78 -4.46 -7.53
N LEU A 70 3.97 -5.72 -7.94
CA LEU A 70 3.13 -6.35 -8.96
C LEU A 70 1.64 -6.38 -8.55
N ILE A 71 1.35 -6.82 -7.31
CA ILE A 71 -0.03 -6.88 -6.81
C ILE A 71 -0.63 -5.47 -6.74
N LEU A 72 0.07 -4.48 -6.18
CA LEU A 72 -0.47 -3.13 -6.03
C LEU A 72 -0.73 -2.46 -7.38
N ASN A 73 0.15 -2.65 -8.37
CA ASN A 73 -0.11 -2.15 -9.72
C ASN A 73 -1.35 -2.80 -10.35
N LEU A 74 -1.54 -4.11 -10.15
CA LEU A 74 -2.73 -4.82 -10.64
C LEU A 74 -4.01 -4.34 -9.93
N VAL A 75 -3.97 -4.18 -8.61
CA VAL A 75 -5.09 -3.68 -7.80
C VAL A 75 -5.51 -2.28 -8.25
N ARG A 76 -4.56 -1.37 -8.42
CA ARG A 76 -4.80 0.01 -8.87
C ARG A 76 -5.33 0.08 -10.29
N PHE A 77 -4.82 -0.78 -11.16
CA PHE A 77 -5.35 -0.97 -12.50
C PHE A 77 -6.83 -1.40 -12.45
N ILE A 78 -7.15 -2.44 -11.68
CA ILE A 78 -8.53 -2.93 -11.50
C ILE A 78 -9.43 -1.83 -10.92
N ASN A 79 -8.97 -1.11 -9.89
CA ASN A 79 -9.73 -0.01 -9.29
C ASN A 79 -10.01 1.12 -10.29
N SER A 80 -9.06 1.41 -11.19
CA SER A 80 -9.23 2.39 -12.27
C SER A 80 -10.28 1.90 -13.29
N GLU A 81 -10.19 0.64 -13.73
CA GLU A 81 -11.16 0.01 -14.64
C GLU A 81 -12.57 -0.01 -14.04
N GLN A 82 -12.69 -0.37 -12.76
CA GLN A 82 -13.95 -0.38 -12.03
C GLN A 82 -14.55 1.03 -11.93
N ALA A 83 -13.75 2.04 -11.59
CA ALA A 83 -14.20 3.44 -11.56
C ALA A 83 -14.68 3.92 -12.94
N MET A 84 -13.97 3.55 -14.02
CA MET A 84 -14.39 3.85 -15.39
C MET A 84 -15.74 3.20 -15.73
N SER A 85 -15.92 1.92 -15.37
CA SER A 85 -17.17 1.19 -15.57
C SER A 85 -18.36 1.80 -14.83
N GLN A 86 -18.11 2.43 -13.68
CA GLN A 86 -19.10 3.13 -12.85
C GLN A 86 -19.34 4.58 -13.30
N GLY A 87 -18.66 5.03 -14.34
CA GLY A 87 -18.89 6.34 -14.94
C GLY A 87 -18.00 7.46 -14.43
N ALA A 88 -16.91 7.15 -13.71
CA ALA A 88 -15.95 8.16 -13.24
C ALA A 88 -15.45 9.05 -14.39
N SER A 89 -15.19 10.32 -14.08
CA SER A 89 -14.56 11.28 -14.99
C SER A 89 -13.04 11.13 -14.99
N LEU A 90 -12.39 11.63 -16.05
CA LEU A 90 -10.92 11.66 -16.11
C LEU A 90 -10.28 12.37 -14.89
N ALA A 91 -10.93 13.42 -14.38
CA ALA A 91 -10.45 14.15 -13.20
C ALA A 91 -10.48 13.28 -11.94
N GLN A 92 -11.53 12.47 -11.75
CA GLN A 92 -11.65 11.53 -10.63
C GLN A 92 -10.64 10.39 -10.76
N LEU A 93 -10.44 9.86 -11.97
CA LEU A 93 -9.47 8.79 -12.22
C LEU A 93 -8.02 9.21 -11.92
N ARG A 94 -7.67 10.48 -12.16
CA ARG A 94 -6.36 11.03 -11.80
C ARG A 94 -6.13 11.19 -10.30
N GLN A 95 -7.18 11.15 -9.47
CA GLN A 95 -7.06 11.16 -8.01
C GLN A 95 -6.86 9.76 -7.44
N LEU A 96 -7.08 8.70 -8.23
CA LEU A 96 -6.84 7.33 -7.80
C LEU A 96 -5.32 7.08 -7.69
N PRO A 97 -4.90 6.15 -6.81
CA PRO A 97 -3.50 5.77 -6.73
C PRO A 97 -2.93 5.31 -8.08
N ALA A 98 -1.77 5.87 -8.45
CA ALA A 98 -1.16 5.63 -9.75
C ALA A 98 -0.58 4.20 -9.89
N TRP A 99 -0.64 3.68 -11.11
CA TRP A 99 -0.07 2.39 -11.50
C TRP A 99 0.79 2.52 -12.76
N SER A 100 1.82 1.68 -12.87
CA SER A 100 2.78 1.68 -13.96
C SER A 100 2.44 0.63 -15.00
N ALA A 101 2.15 1.07 -16.23
CA ALA A 101 1.94 0.20 -17.37
C ALA A 101 3.15 -0.68 -17.66
N THR A 102 4.36 -0.13 -17.54
CA THR A 102 5.60 -0.91 -17.72
C THR A 102 5.74 -1.99 -16.66
N GLU A 103 5.42 -1.69 -15.40
CA GLU A 103 5.49 -2.69 -14.31
C GLU A 103 4.41 -3.75 -14.45
N LEU A 104 3.19 -3.36 -14.83
CA LEU A 104 2.06 -4.29 -15.01
C LEU A 104 2.28 -5.22 -16.21
N PHE A 105 2.68 -4.66 -17.35
CA PHE A 105 2.84 -5.40 -18.60
C PHE A 105 4.18 -6.14 -18.72
N GLY A 106 5.18 -5.73 -17.92
CA GLY A 106 6.51 -6.33 -17.94
C GLY A 106 7.32 -6.02 -19.20
N VAL A 107 6.83 -5.08 -20.00
CA VAL A 107 7.45 -4.56 -21.22
C VAL A 107 7.33 -3.05 -21.21
N THR A 108 8.27 -2.35 -21.85
CA THR A 108 8.19 -0.89 -21.98
C THR A 108 6.87 -0.49 -22.62
N ALA A 109 6.03 0.20 -21.85
CA ALA A 109 4.74 0.64 -22.36
C ALA A 109 4.95 1.69 -23.47
N ALA A 110 4.30 1.49 -24.62
CA ALA A 110 4.36 2.41 -25.74
C ALA A 110 3.61 3.74 -25.48
N ILE A 111 2.72 3.74 -24.48
CA ILE A 111 1.89 4.87 -24.07
C ILE A 111 2.03 5.11 -22.57
N SER A 112 1.84 6.36 -22.15
CA SER A 112 1.79 6.72 -20.73
C SER A 112 0.55 6.14 -20.03
N GLN A 113 0.58 6.05 -18.69
CA GLN A 113 -0.59 5.65 -17.89
C GLN A 113 -1.80 6.55 -18.17
N ASP A 114 -1.56 7.85 -18.27
CA ASP A 114 -2.56 8.87 -18.56
C ASP A 114 -3.25 8.67 -19.91
N GLU A 115 -2.46 8.36 -20.94
CA GLU A 115 -2.99 7.99 -22.27
C GLU A 115 -3.76 6.68 -22.20
N TYR A 116 -3.27 5.68 -21.47
CA TYR A 116 -3.98 4.41 -21.28
C TYR A 116 -5.36 4.64 -20.66
N ILE A 117 -5.42 5.39 -19.55
CA ILE A 117 -6.67 5.73 -18.85
C ILE A 117 -7.63 6.45 -19.81
N ALA A 118 -7.16 7.42 -20.60
CA ALA A 118 -8.02 8.13 -21.54
C ALA A 118 -8.57 7.22 -22.65
N ILE A 119 -7.76 6.29 -23.17
CA ILE A 119 -8.19 5.33 -24.18
C ILE A 119 -9.26 4.40 -23.63
N HIS A 120 -9.02 3.81 -22.47
CA HIS A 120 -9.95 2.90 -21.83
C HIS A 120 -11.24 3.62 -21.44
N LEU A 121 -11.15 4.82 -20.86
CA LEU A 121 -12.33 5.64 -20.55
C LEU A 121 -13.16 5.90 -21.80
N ALA A 122 -12.52 6.26 -22.92
CA ALA A 122 -13.21 6.43 -24.19
C ALA A 122 -13.90 5.13 -24.65
N GLN A 123 -13.27 3.96 -24.49
CA GLN A 123 -13.90 2.67 -24.81
C GLN A 123 -15.13 2.39 -23.94
N TYR A 124 -15.08 2.70 -22.63
CA TYR A 124 -16.23 2.60 -21.73
C TYR A 124 -17.37 3.52 -22.17
N ARG A 125 -17.07 4.74 -22.61
CA ARG A 125 -18.09 5.70 -23.11
C ARG A 125 -18.74 5.25 -24.42
N THR A 126 -18.01 4.55 -25.29
CA THR A 126 -18.51 4.12 -26.60
C THR A 126 -19.11 2.72 -26.60
N GLY A 127 -18.99 1.98 -25.49
CA GLY A 127 -19.40 0.58 -25.40
C GLY A 127 -18.46 -0.39 -26.14
N GLN A 128 -17.24 0.06 -26.48
CA GLN A 128 -16.23 -0.75 -27.18
C GLN A 128 -15.30 -1.51 -26.22
N VAL A 129 -15.66 -1.61 -24.94
CA VAL A 129 -14.86 -2.33 -23.93
C VAL A 129 -14.87 -3.81 -24.22
N GLN A 130 -13.68 -4.38 -24.37
CA GLN A 130 -13.48 -5.83 -24.30
C GLN A 130 -13.58 -6.23 -22.83
N GLN A 131 -14.53 -7.11 -22.48
CA GLN A 131 -14.81 -7.54 -21.10
C GLN A 131 -13.59 -8.20 -20.43
N THR A 132 -12.72 -7.39 -19.84
CA THR A 132 -11.45 -7.83 -19.23
C THR A 132 -11.42 -7.66 -17.72
N LEU A 133 -12.28 -6.80 -17.14
CA LEU A 133 -12.28 -6.53 -15.69
C LEU A 133 -12.43 -7.80 -14.83
N SER A 134 -13.39 -8.66 -15.15
CA SER A 134 -13.60 -9.92 -14.41
C SER A 134 -12.41 -10.89 -14.55
N GLN A 135 -11.71 -10.87 -15.69
CA GLN A 135 -10.48 -11.64 -15.90
C GLN A 135 -9.36 -11.11 -15.00
N TRP A 136 -9.15 -9.80 -14.94
CA TRP A 136 -8.15 -9.18 -14.07
C TRP A 136 -8.43 -9.44 -12.58
N GLN A 137 -9.69 -9.35 -12.16
CA GLN A 137 -10.10 -9.68 -10.80
C GLN A 137 -9.87 -11.16 -10.46
N SER A 138 -10.15 -12.07 -11.41
CA SER A 138 -9.86 -13.50 -11.26
C SER A 138 -8.35 -13.77 -11.14
N VAL A 139 -7.52 -13.08 -11.93
CA VAL A 139 -6.06 -13.17 -11.84
C VAL A 139 -5.57 -12.66 -10.49
N LEU A 140 -6.06 -11.50 -10.01
CA LEU A 140 -5.72 -10.98 -8.69
C LEU A 140 -6.06 -12.01 -7.60
N GLN A 141 -7.25 -12.59 -7.65
CA GLN A 141 -7.68 -13.63 -6.72
C GLN A 141 -6.72 -14.83 -6.75
N GLN A 142 -6.38 -15.36 -7.93
CA GLN A 142 -5.45 -16.49 -8.05
C GLN A 142 -4.06 -16.18 -7.47
N LEU A 143 -3.56 -14.96 -7.62
CA LEU A 143 -2.26 -14.56 -7.07
C LEU A 143 -2.29 -14.46 -5.53
N LEU A 144 -3.37 -13.87 -4.99
CA LEU A 144 -3.59 -13.81 -3.54
C LEU A 144 -3.79 -15.20 -2.93
N GLU A 145 -4.34 -16.14 -3.69
CA GLU A 145 -4.53 -17.53 -3.26
C GLU A 145 -3.25 -18.38 -3.33
N LYS A 146 -2.33 -18.06 -4.24
CA LYS A 146 -1.04 -18.75 -4.38
C LYS A 146 -0.08 -18.50 -3.21
N ASP A 147 -0.21 -17.37 -2.52
CA ASP A 147 0.63 -17.01 -1.38
C ASP A 147 -0.22 -16.99 -0.09
N ASN A 148 -0.19 -18.08 0.67
CA ASN A 148 -1.10 -18.25 1.81
C ASN A 148 -0.79 -17.37 3.03
N HIS A 149 0.41 -16.78 3.12
CA HIS A 149 0.84 -16.06 4.32
C HIS A 149 1.02 -14.56 4.08
N TRP A 150 0.90 -14.11 2.82
CA TRP A 150 1.09 -12.72 2.39
C TRP A 150 2.34 -12.05 2.99
N LEU A 151 3.45 -12.79 3.11
CA LEU A 151 4.70 -12.25 3.68
C LEU A 151 5.24 -11.06 2.88
N TRP A 152 4.83 -10.94 1.61
CA TRP A 152 5.11 -9.79 0.76
C TRP A 152 4.48 -8.48 1.25
N LEU A 153 3.45 -8.54 2.11
CA LEU A 153 2.87 -7.39 2.82
C LEU A 153 3.70 -6.96 4.04
N LEU A 154 4.74 -7.71 4.43
CA LEU A 154 5.56 -7.39 5.60
C LEU A 154 6.96 -6.84 5.24
N ASP A 155 7.14 -6.48 3.97
CA ASP A 155 8.40 -5.93 3.48
C ASP A 155 8.60 -4.48 3.98
N ASP A 156 9.82 -4.17 4.43
CA ASP A 156 10.14 -2.95 5.19
C ASP A 156 9.90 -1.65 4.38
N ASN A 157 9.81 -1.72 3.05
CA ASN A 157 9.58 -0.56 2.19
C ASN A 157 8.10 -0.10 2.10
N ILE A 158 7.21 -0.56 2.99
CA ILE A 158 5.83 -0.02 3.08
C ILE A 158 5.81 1.35 3.75
N VAL A 159 6.69 1.53 4.72
CA VAL A 159 6.88 2.77 5.47
C VAL A 159 8.33 3.19 5.33
N ASN A 160 8.62 4.49 5.41
CA ASN A 160 10.00 4.96 5.40
C ASN A 160 10.79 4.33 6.56
N ASP A 161 12.03 3.91 6.29
CA ASP A 161 12.97 3.35 7.28
C ASP A 161 13.22 4.26 8.51
N GLY A 162 12.83 5.53 8.43
CA GLY A 162 12.86 6.49 9.54
C GLY A 162 11.90 6.17 10.69
N ASP A 163 10.92 5.29 10.48
CA ASP A 163 9.92 4.90 11.49
C ASP A 163 10.31 3.62 12.25
N LYS A 164 11.49 3.04 12.00
CA LYS A 164 11.98 1.90 12.79
C LYS A 164 12.29 2.35 14.22
N VAL A 165 12.01 1.49 15.18
CA VAL A 165 12.30 1.77 16.60
C VAL A 165 13.51 0.94 17.04
N THR A 166 14.46 1.59 17.67
CA THR A 166 15.75 1.05 18.11
C THR A 166 15.99 1.38 19.57
N LEU A 167 17.04 0.78 20.16
CA LEU A 167 17.45 1.13 21.52
C LEU A 167 17.94 2.57 21.65
N ALA A 168 18.43 3.18 20.56
CA ALA A 168 18.90 4.56 20.54
C ALA A 168 17.77 5.58 20.73
N ASP A 169 16.51 5.19 20.48
CA ASP A 169 15.35 6.05 20.69
C ASP A 169 15.03 6.25 22.17
N PHE A 170 15.56 5.39 23.05
CA PHE A 170 15.32 5.42 24.50
C PHE A 170 16.58 5.71 25.32
N TRP A 171 17.74 5.27 24.83
CA TRP A 171 19.00 5.39 25.55
C TRP A 171 19.91 6.46 24.92
N PRO A 172 20.61 7.28 25.72
CA PRO A 172 21.57 8.26 25.20
C PRO A 172 22.87 7.55 24.77
N LEU A 173 22.80 6.84 23.65
CA LEU A 173 23.92 6.09 23.08
C LEU A 173 24.85 7.00 22.28
N GLY A 174 26.13 6.64 22.24
CA GLY A 174 27.11 7.34 21.42
C GLY A 174 27.06 6.91 19.95
N ALA A 175 27.44 7.81 19.05
CA ALA A 175 27.56 7.51 17.62
C ALA A 175 28.44 6.27 17.38
N GLY A 176 27.88 5.26 16.70
CA GLY A 176 28.54 3.99 16.39
C GLY A 176 28.34 2.85 17.39
N ASP A 177 27.87 3.12 18.62
CA ASP A 177 27.40 2.06 19.53
C ASP A 177 25.97 1.63 19.15
N GLU A 178 25.18 2.52 18.55
CA GLU A 178 23.86 2.22 17.95
C GLU A 178 23.92 1.07 16.94
N GLN A 179 24.97 1.02 16.13
CA GLN A 179 25.15 0.00 15.08
C GLN A 179 25.54 -1.37 15.63
N LYS A 180 26.03 -1.43 16.88
CA LYS A 180 26.41 -2.69 17.54
C LYS A 180 25.21 -3.40 18.14
N LEU A 181 24.14 -2.66 18.41
CA LEU A 181 22.88 -3.19 18.90
C LEU A 181 21.98 -3.48 17.69
N SER A 182 21.99 -4.74 17.23
CA SER A 182 21.23 -5.15 16.04
C SER A 182 19.72 -5.30 16.28
N VAL A 183 19.26 -5.19 17.52
CA VAL A 183 17.84 -5.37 17.87
C VAL A 183 17.06 -4.08 17.55
N ASN A 184 16.04 -4.23 16.72
CA ASN A 184 15.11 -3.18 16.35
C ASN A 184 13.70 -3.76 16.16
N VAL A 185 12.72 -2.86 16.27
CA VAL A 185 11.36 -3.07 15.78
C VAL A 185 11.30 -2.44 14.39
N LYS A 186 11.08 -3.27 13.38
CA LYS A 186 10.88 -2.81 11.99
C LYS A 186 9.71 -1.83 11.93
N ALA A 187 9.77 -0.85 11.03
CA ALA A 187 8.73 0.16 10.86
C ALA A 187 7.33 -0.44 10.65
N ILE A 188 7.25 -1.60 9.98
CA ILE A 188 5.98 -2.33 9.76
C ILE A 188 5.31 -2.81 11.06
N TYR A 189 6.04 -2.91 12.17
CA TYR A 189 5.55 -3.30 13.50
C TYR A 189 5.41 -2.10 14.45
N THR A 190 5.07 -0.94 13.88
CA THR A 190 4.66 0.27 14.60
C THR A 190 3.24 0.63 14.19
N GLN A 191 2.58 1.52 14.92
CA GLN A 191 1.24 2.02 14.61
C GLN A 191 1.16 2.65 13.21
N ASN A 192 2.22 3.36 12.79
CA ASN A 192 2.32 3.89 11.42
C ASN A 192 2.40 2.76 10.39
N GLY A 193 3.20 1.74 10.68
CA GLY A 193 3.31 0.50 9.89
C GLY A 193 1.99 -0.22 9.73
N GLU A 194 1.30 -0.44 10.84
CA GLU A 194 -0.01 -1.08 10.89
C GLU A 194 -1.07 -0.30 10.12
N LYS A 195 -1.09 1.03 10.28
CA LYS A 195 -1.99 1.90 9.52
C LYS A 195 -1.76 1.77 8.02
N ALA A 196 -0.50 1.86 7.58
CA ALA A 196 -0.15 1.70 6.17
C ALA A 196 -0.51 0.31 5.65
N LEU A 197 -0.30 -0.74 6.45
CA LEU A 197 -0.70 -2.11 6.13
C LEU A 197 -2.21 -2.24 5.94
N HIS A 198 -3.01 -1.64 6.82
CA HIS A 198 -4.46 -1.63 6.70
C HIS A 198 -4.94 -0.85 5.48
N GLU A 199 -4.35 0.30 5.17
CA GLU A 199 -4.66 1.08 3.96
C GLU A 199 -4.41 0.25 2.69
N LEU A 200 -3.30 -0.49 2.63
CA LEU A 200 -3.02 -1.39 1.50
C LEU A 200 -4.03 -2.54 1.41
N LEU A 201 -4.42 -3.14 2.54
CA LEU A 201 -5.43 -4.20 2.57
C LEU A 201 -6.82 -3.70 2.16
N ASP A 202 -7.17 -2.47 2.54
CA ASP A 202 -8.40 -1.81 2.11
C ASP A 202 -8.37 -1.51 0.61
N GLU A 203 -7.24 -1.06 0.07
CA GLU A 203 -7.05 -0.84 -1.37
C GLU A 203 -7.24 -2.15 -2.18
N ILE A 204 -6.68 -3.27 -1.68
CA ILE A 204 -6.87 -4.60 -2.28
C ILE A 204 -8.34 -5.04 -2.18
N ALA A 205 -9.02 -4.78 -1.06
CA ALA A 205 -10.41 -5.16 -0.84
C ALA A 205 -11.37 -4.55 -1.88
N LEU A 206 -11.05 -3.35 -2.39
CA LEU A 206 -11.83 -2.68 -3.44
C LEU A 206 -11.70 -3.35 -4.82
N ALA A 207 -10.59 -4.04 -5.07
CA ALA A 207 -10.28 -4.65 -6.36
C ALA A 207 -10.70 -6.12 -6.47
N VAL A 208 -10.87 -6.82 -5.34
CA VAL A 208 -11.26 -8.24 -5.36
C VAL A 208 -12.74 -8.42 -5.64
N ASN A 209 -13.09 -9.48 -6.38
CA ASN A 209 -14.49 -9.82 -6.65
C ASN A 209 -15.13 -10.61 -5.48
N ASP A 210 -14.39 -11.55 -4.90
CA ASP A 210 -14.83 -12.32 -3.72
C ASP A 210 -14.37 -11.65 -2.42
N THR A 211 -15.18 -10.70 -1.95
CA THR A 211 -14.91 -9.94 -0.73
C THR A 211 -14.97 -10.80 0.54
N ALA A 212 -15.75 -11.88 0.54
CA ALA A 212 -15.92 -12.76 1.70
C ALA A 212 -14.68 -13.61 1.93
N LEU A 213 -14.18 -14.28 0.88
CA LEU A 213 -12.95 -15.05 0.94
C LEU A 213 -11.75 -14.18 1.30
N PHE A 214 -11.66 -12.98 0.69
CA PHE A 214 -10.61 -12.02 1.01
C PHE A 214 -10.67 -11.59 2.48
N SER A 215 -11.85 -11.25 3.00
CA SER A 215 -12.02 -10.82 4.40
C SER A 215 -11.61 -11.92 5.39
N GLN A 216 -11.93 -13.18 5.11
CA GLN A 216 -11.49 -14.31 5.94
C GLN A 216 -9.96 -14.43 5.98
N ARG A 217 -9.31 -14.35 4.81
CA ARG A 217 -7.83 -14.41 4.72
C ARG A 217 -7.17 -13.20 5.38
N ARG A 218 -7.74 -12.01 5.19
CA ARG A 218 -7.31 -10.77 5.87
C ARG A 218 -7.31 -10.95 7.38
N ASN A 219 -8.38 -11.48 7.97
CA ASN A 219 -8.45 -11.68 9.42
C ASN A 219 -7.40 -12.67 9.93
N GLN A 220 -7.17 -13.77 9.21
CA GLN A 220 -6.11 -14.73 9.55
C GLN A 220 -4.72 -14.11 9.47
N PHE A 221 -4.46 -13.32 8.42
CA PHE A 221 -3.21 -12.60 8.25
C PHE A 221 -2.98 -11.57 9.37
N ILE A 222 -3.98 -10.75 9.69
CA ILE A 222 -3.90 -9.72 10.73
C ILE A 222 -3.63 -10.34 12.10
N SER A 223 -4.29 -11.45 12.44
CA SER A 223 -4.03 -12.16 13.70
C SER A 223 -2.56 -12.64 13.79
N ASN A 224 -2.04 -13.23 12.71
CA ASN A 224 -0.62 -13.63 12.65
C ASN A 224 0.34 -12.43 12.68
N TYR A 225 -0.05 -11.30 12.08
CA TYR A 225 0.70 -10.05 12.11
C TYR A 225 0.80 -9.51 13.55
N HIS A 226 -0.30 -9.47 14.31
CA HIS A 226 -0.28 -9.03 15.72
C HIS A 226 0.63 -9.90 16.59
N GLN A 227 0.73 -11.20 16.32
CA GLN A 227 1.67 -12.07 17.04
C GLN A 227 3.14 -11.68 16.74
N GLN A 228 3.46 -11.37 15.48
CA GLN A 228 4.80 -10.94 15.08
C GLN A 228 5.13 -9.53 15.60
N TYR A 229 4.15 -8.63 15.59
CA TYR A 229 4.22 -7.28 16.15
C TYR A 229 4.64 -7.34 17.63
N GLN A 230 3.87 -8.08 18.44
CA GLN A 230 4.16 -8.25 19.86
C GLN A 230 5.52 -8.91 20.10
N SER A 231 5.86 -9.92 19.30
CA SER A 231 7.17 -10.59 19.38
C SER A 231 8.35 -9.67 19.01
N ALA A 232 8.16 -8.66 18.15
CA ALA A 232 9.19 -7.67 17.86
C ALA A 232 9.42 -6.74 19.06
N TRP A 233 8.34 -6.23 19.66
CA TRP A 233 8.41 -5.39 20.84
C TRP A 233 8.97 -6.11 22.07
N LEU A 234 8.60 -7.38 22.28
CA LEU A 234 9.18 -8.21 23.34
C LEU A 234 10.70 -8.38 23.20
N ARG A 235 11.19 -8.62 21.98
CA ARG A 235 12.64 -8.72 21.72
C ARG A 235 13.36 -7.42 22.04
N LEU A 236 12.76 -6.27 21.70
CA LEU A 236 13.31 -4.97 22.06
C LEU A 236 13.32 -4.77 23.58
N ALA A 237 12.22 -5.11 24.28
CA ALA A 237 12.13 -5.06 25.74
C ALA A 237 13.24 -5.89 26.42
N GLN A 238 13.47 -7.10 25.94
CA GLN A 238 14.52 -8.00 26.45
C GLN A 238 15.93 -7.46 26.18
N ALA A 239 16.11 -6.61 25.17
CA ALA A 239 17.39 -5.99 24.84
C ALA A 239 17.63 -4.66 25.59
N MET A 240 16.62 -4.08 26.25
CA MET A 240 16.74 -2.82 27.00
C MET A 240 17.89 -2.83 28.02
N PRO A 241 18.08 -3.86 28.87
CA PRO A 241 19.18 -3.88 29.83
C PRO A 241 20.57 -3.93 29.17
N GLN A 242 20.66 -4.45 27.94
CA GLN A 242 21.94 -4.56 27.24
C GLN A 242 22.48 -3.18 26.86
N ALA A 243 21.59 -2.24 26.50
CA ALA A 243 21.95 -0.89 26.12
C ALA A 243 22.63 -0.09 27.24
N GLU A 244 22.32 -0.40 28.51
CA GLU A 244 22.95 0.24 29.68
C GLU A 244 24.48 0.06 29.66
N SER A 245 24.96 -1.12 29.26
CA SER A 245 26.40 -1.41 29.16
C SER A 245 27.14 -0.62 28.07
N TYR A 246 26.40 0.03 27.16
CA TYR A 246 26.94 0.86 26.08
C TYR A 246 26.89 2.36 26.38
N ILE A 247 26.36 2.77 27.53
CA ILE A 247 26.40 4.18 27.95
C ILE A 247 27.83 4.53 28.36
N ARG A 248 28.51 5.28 27.49
CA ARG A 248 29.92 5.62 27.65
C ARG A 248 30.13 7.12 27.66
N GLY A 249 31.13 7.54 28.44
CA GLY A 249 31.53 8.94 28.53
C GLY A 249 30.65 9.74 29.50
N LYS A 250 31.25 10.79 30.06
CA LYS A 250 30.63 11.64 31.08
C LYS A 250 29.34 12.31 30.58
N SER A 251 29.31 12.73 29.32
CA SER A 251 28.15 13.43 28.74
C SER A 251 26.89 12.56 28.72
N ASN A 252 27.00 11.31 28.26
CA ASN A 252 25.85 10.41 28.14
C ASN A 252 25.33 9.97 29.52
N TRP A 253 26.23 9.77 30.49
CA TRP A 253 25.85 9.52 31.88
C TRP A 253 25.15 10.72 32.52
N GLN A 254 25.64 11.94 32.28
CA GLN A 254 24.98 13.15 32.76
C GLN A 254 23.58 13.31 32.15
N GLN A 255 23.44 13.04 30.85
CA GLN A 255 22.15 13.05 30.17
C GLN A 255 21.17 12.04 30.79
N LEU A 256 21.59 10.78 30.98
CA LEU A 256 20.77 9.76 31.62
C LEU A 256 20.28 10.17 33.02
N MET A 257 21.16 10.77 33.83
CA MET A 257 20.79 11.24 35.17
C MET A 257 19.77 12.38 35.12
N LEU A 258 19.94 13.32 34.18
CA LEU A 258 18.99 14.43 33.96
C LEU A 258 17.63 13.90 33.51
N ASP A 259 17.61 13.00 32.54
CA ASP A 259 16.38 12.39 32.01
C ASP A 259 15.64 11.62 33.10
N THR A 260 16.37 10.82 33.89
CA THR A 260 15.79 10.07 35.02
C THR A 260 15.22 11.01 36.08
N ALA A 261 15.90 12.11 36.41
CA ALA A 261 15.40 13.11 37.36
C ALA A 261 14.14 13.84 36.87
N GLN A 262 13.89 13.85 35.56
CA GLN A 262 12.72 14.48 34.92
C GLN A 262 11.60 13.48 34.60
N ASN A 263 11.61 12.27 35.18
CA ASN A 263 10.67 11.17 34.89
C ASN A 263 10.72 10.70 33.42
N ALA A 264 11.82 10.94 32.72
CA ALA A 264 12.08 10.50 31.35
C ALA A 264 13.11 9.36 31.31
N SER A 265 13.12 8.50 32.34
CA SER A 265 14.03 7.34 32.34
C SER A 265 13.79 6.46 31.09
N PRO A 266 14.83 5.82 30.51
CA PRO A 266 14.70 5.02 29.29
C PRO A 266 13.60 3.95 29.36
N TYR A 267 13.43 3.32 30.52
CA TYR A 267 12.37 2.33 30.75
C TYR A 267 10.97 2.97 30.73
N LEU A 268 10.78 4.12 31.37
CA LEU A 268 9.50 4.83 31.34
C LEU A 268 9.15 5.28 29.91
N LEU A 269 10.12 5.79 29.16
CA LEU A 269 9.92 6.16 27.75
C LEU A 269 9.52 4.95 26.91
N PHE A 270 10.19 3.80 27.11
CA PHE A 270 9.85 2.55 26.45
C PHE A 270 8.43 2.09 26.78
N PHE A 271 8.05 2.02 28.05
CA PHE A 271 6.70 1.58 28.44
C PHE A 271 5.61 2.53 27.95
N ASN A 272 5.84 3.84 27.99
CA ASN A 272 4.91 4.82 27.41
C ASN A 272 4.73 4.61 25.91
N ARG A 273 5.83 4.37 25.18
CA ARG A 273 5.75 4.08 23.74
C ARG A 273 5.03 2.76 23.49
N LEU A 274 5.37 1.69 24.19
CA LEU A 274 4.72 0.39 24.07
C LEU A 274 3.22 0.45 24.36
N ALA A 275 2.80 1.23 25.36
CA ALA A 275 1.39 1.43 25.68
C ALA A 275 0.62 2.07 24.51
N ILE A 276 1.23 3.06 23.83
CA ILE A 276 0.65 3.67 22.62
C ILE A 276 0.61 2.66 21.47
N GLU A 277 1.72 1.95 21.24
CA GLU A 277 1.91 1.03 20.12
C GLU A 277 1.07 -0.24 20.22
N SER A 278 0.53 -0.57 21.40
CA SER A 278 -0.31 -1.75 21.63
C SER A 278 -1.81 -1.44 21.62
N THR A 279 -2.21 -0.18 21.46
CA THR A 279 -3.63 0.25 21.53
C THR A 279 -4.54 -0.40 20.48
N SER A 280 -4.00 -0.75 19.32
CA SER A 280 -4.71 -1.39 18.21
C SER A 280 -4.89 -2.89 18.38
N ILE A 281 -4.12 -3.54 19.27
CA ILE A 281 -4.12 -4.98 19.45
C ILE A 281 -5.29 -5.39 20.33
N PRO A 282 -6.26 -6.20 19.83
CA PRO A 282 -7.39 -6.64 20.62
C PRO A 282 -6.94 -7.41 21.86
N GLN A 283 -7.62 -7.21 23.00
CA GLN A 283 -7.28 -7.89 24.25
C GLN A 283 -7.27 -9.42 24.12
N SER A 284 -8.14 -9.98 23.27
CA SER A 284 -8.19 -11.42 22.98
C SER A 284 -6.95 -11.96 22.24
N GLU A 285 -6.17 -11.07 21.61
CA GLU A 285 -4.97 -11.41 20.84
C GLU A 285 -3.67 -11.01 21.55
N GLN A 286 -3.78 -10.36 22.71
CA GLN A 286 -2.63 -9.97 23.52
C GLN A 286 -1.91 -11.23 24.05
N GLN A 287 -0.60 -11.25 23.89
CA GLN A 287 0.26 -12.25 24.48
C GLN A 287 0.34 -12.02 26.01
N PRO A 288 0.56 -13.08 26.81
CA PRO A 288 0.53 -12.98 28.28
C PRO A 288 1.45 -11.89 28.85
N TRP A 289 2.64 -11.71 28.27
CA TRP A 289 3.60 -10.71 28.73
C TRP A 289 3.09 -9.27 28.57
N LEU A 290 2.23 -9.00 27.58
CA LEU A 290 1.72 -7.67 27.31
C LEU A 290 0.54 -7.35 28.24
N SER A 291 -0.34 -8.33 28.49
CA SER A 291 -1.47 -8.18 29.42
C SER A 291 -1.00 -7.96 30.86
N ASP A 292 0.06 -8.65 31.28
CA ASP A 292 0.61 -8.53 32.62
C ASP A 292 1.28 -7.16 32.85
N GLN A 293 1.79 -6.53 31.80
CA GLN A 293 2.49 -5.24 31.87
C GLN A 293 1.53 -4.04 31.80
N LEU A 294 0.40 -4.17 31.09
CA LEU A 294 -0.61 -3.10 30.98
C LEU A 294 -1.59 -3.04 32.16
N SER A 295 -1.53 -4.03 33.07
CA SER A 295 -2.38 -4.10 34.27
C SER A 295 -1.71 -3.56 35.55
N LEU A 296 -0.47 -3.08 35.43
CA LEU A 296 0.33 -2.44 36.48
C LEU A 296 0.26 -0.92 36.39
#